data_AF-A0A7S1RH60-F1
#
_entry.id   AF-A0A7S1RH60-F1
#
_cell.length_a   1.000
_cell.length_b   1.000
_cell.length_c   1.000
_cell.angle_alpha   90.00
_cell.angle_beta   90.00
_cell.angle_gamma   90.00
#
_symmetry.space_group_name_H-M   'P 1'
#
loop_
_entity.id
_entity.type
_entity.pdbx_description
1 polymer ?
#
loop_
_entity_poly.entity_id
_entity_poly.type
_entity_poly.pdbx_seq_one_letter_code
_entity_poly.pdbx_strand_id
1 'polypeptide(L)'
;LEAEVRTILQKSDVICYMLDFTKVGSDDEATMFQALKENVLPLLETAGSIRRVYYILNKVDSHSKRNDKPMPEILEHVAAKIRGLLPESASVRKEDVLPISATNALLAGQIQRGRCDPEFLEDFLRQAMGQCWQDEVEEHEYQSKAKEKAKALAKRSGMDRIEKEVVATLVGQKRVIGLLSVLDCLKRELDALFNSRSLELGAAEASIQQLKKAVQTMEGTRRKIVQQLEAVQGCCAREQEKTNAQATVFFQNLSKDIRETID
;
A
#
# COMPACT_ATOMS: atom_id res chain seq x y z
N LEU A 1 -3.81 -13.27 -5.80
CA LEU A 1 -2.45 -13.06 -6.35
C LEU A 1 -2.01 -11.60 -6.30
N GLU A 2 -2.53 -10.67 -7.12
CA GLU A 2 -2.02 -9.27 -7.11
C GLU A 2 -2.16 -8.55 -5.75
N ALA A 3 -3.30 -8.68 -5.07
CA ALA A 3 -3.52 -8.05 -3.76
C ALA A 3 -2.64 -8.66 -2.65
N GLU A 4 -2.41 -9.97 -2.69
CA GLU A 4 -1.53 -10.67 -1.72
C GLU A 4 -0.07 -10.32 -1.97
N VAL A 5 0.37 -10.31 -3.23
CA VAL A 5 1.72 -9.90 -3.64
C VAL A 5 1.98 -8.46 -3.20
N ARG A 6 1.02 -7.56 -3.40
CA ARG A 6 1.13 -6.17 -2.93
C ARG A 6 1.26 -6.08 -1.40
N THR A 7 0.48 -6.89 -0.68
CA THR A 7 0.53 -6.94 0.79
C THR A 7 1.86 -7.47 1.31
N ILE A 8 2.41 -8.51 0.66
CA ILE A 8 3.73 -9.06 1.00
C ILE A 8 4.81 -8.01 0.73
N LEU A 9 4.79 -7.39 -0.45
CA LEU A 9 5.80 -6.41 -0.83
C LEU A 9 5.78 -5.13 0.01
N GLN A 10 4.62 -4.70 0.52
CA GLN A 10 4.52 -3.61 1.49
C GLN A 10 5.12 -3.97 2.86
N LYS A 11 5.07 -5.25 3.25
CA LYS A 11 5.61 -5.75 4.53
C LYS A 11 7.08 -6.18 4.42
N SER A 12 7.60 -6.37 3.22
CA SER A 12 8.99 -6.78 3.00
C SER A 12 9.96 -5.67 3.36
N ASP A 13 10.97 -6.01 4.18
CA ASP A 13 12.06 -5.10 4.53
C ASP A 13 13.02 -4.89 3.34
N VAL A 14 13.20 -5.92 2.51
CA VAL A 14 14.01 -5.89 1.30
C VAL A 14 13.35 -6.66 0.17
N ILE A 15 13.55 -6.12 -1.04
CA ILE A 15 13.13 -6.70 -2.30
C ILE A 15 14.39 -6.92 -3.15
N CYS A 16 14.71 -8.18 -3.41
CA CYS A 16 15.76 -8.57 -4.34
C CYS A 16 15.13 -8.83 -5.71
N TYR A 17 15.33 -7.91 -6.65
CA TYR A 17 14.84 -8.07 -8.01
C TYR A 17 15.88 -8.78 -8.88
N MET A 18 15.52 -9.97 -9.36
CA MET A 18 16.41 -10.84 -10.13
C MET A 18 16.27 -10.56 -11.63
N LEU A 19 17.35 -10.09 -12.23
CA LEU A 19 17.54 -9.91 -13.66
C LEU A 19 18.32 -11.09 -14.22
N ASP A 20 18.02 -11.46 -15.46
CA ASP A 20 18.70 -12.55 -16.14
C ASP A 20 19.73 -12.00 -17.13
N PHE A 21 21.02 -12.25 -16.88
CA PHE A 21 22.10 -11.80 -17.76
C PHE A 21 21.91 -12.27 -19.20
N THR A 22 21.43 -13.49 -19.42
CA THR A 22 21.29 -14.05 -20.78
C THR A 22 20.21 -13.36 -21.61
N LYS A 23 19.36 -12.53 -20.96
CA LYS A 23 18.32 -11.75 -21.64
C LYS A 23 18.76 -10.32 -21.95
N VAL A 24 19.91 -9.88 -21.43
CA VAL A 24 20.41 -8.53 -21.70
C VAL A 24 20.88 -8.47 -23.16
N GLY A 25 20.30 -7.55 -23.94
CA GLY A 25 20.56 -7.45 -25.37
C GLY A 25 19.88 -8.50 -26.25
N SER A 26 18.96 -9.32 -25.73
CA SER A 26 18.10 -10.19 -26.54
C SER A 26 16.73 -9.55 -26.78
N ASP A 27 15.92 -10.18 -27.64
CA ASP A 27 14.53 -9.74 -27.90
C ASP A 27 13.64 -9.76 -26.63
N ASP A 28 14.01 -10.60 -25.65
CA ASP A 28 13.31 -10.72 -24.36
C ASP A 28 13.67 -9.61 -23.35
N GLU A 29 14.66 -8.77 -23.67
CA GLU A 29 15.12 -7.68 -22.79
C GLU A 29 13.95 -6.73 -22.46
N ALA A 30 13.16 -6.37 -23.47
CA ALA A 30 12.02 -5.47 -23.33
C ALA A 30 10.96 -6.03 -22.36
N THR A 31 10.65 -7.32 -22.48
CA THR A 31 9.69 -8.01 -21.61
C THR A 31 10.17 -8.07 -20.17
N MET A 32 11.47 -8.33 -19.96
CA MET A 32 12.08 -8.32 -18.61
C MET A 32 11.93 -6.94 -17.95
N PHE A 33 12.25 -5.87 -18.66
CA PHE A 33 12.15 -4.52 -18.13
C PHE A 33 10.71 -4.00 -18.02
N GLN A 34 9.80 -4.49 -18.86
CA GLN A 34 8.39 -4.18 -18.74
C GLN A 34 7.79 -4.82 -17.48
N ALA A 35 8.14 -6.07 -17.19
CA ALA A 35 7.77 -6.72 -15.94
C ALA A 35 8.34 -5.97 -14.72
N LEU A 36 9.56 -5.42 -14.81
CA LEU A 36 10.11 -4.55 -13.77
C LEU A 36 9.24 -3.28 -13.59
N LYS A 37 8.88 -2.62 -14.69
CA LYS A 37 8.07 -1.40 -14.69
C LYS A 37 6.73 -1.62 -14.00
N GLU A 38 6.02 -2.68 -14.37
CA GLU A 38 4.67 -2.96 -13.88
C GLU A 38 4.66 -3.42 -12.42
N ASN A 39 5.66 -4.20 -12.00
CA ASN A 39 5.65 -4.80 -10.66
C ASN A 39 6.42 -3.98 -9.61
N VAL A 40 7.50 -3.28 -9.98
CA VAL A 40 8.42 -2.67 -9.01
C VAL A 40 8.20 -1.17 -8.83
N LEU A 41 7.82 -0.44 -9.89
CA LEU A 41 7.61 1.02 -9.78
C LEU A 41 6.48 1.42 -8.83
N PRO A 42 5.29 0.77 -8.85
CA PRO A 42 4.22 1.12 -7.92
C PRO A 42 4.60 0.92 -6.45
N LEU A 43 5.65 0.12 -6.19
CA LEU A 43 6.17 -0.18 -4.85
C LEU A 43 7.21 0.85 -4.40
N LEU A 44 7.98 1.40 -5.34
CA LEU A 44 8.95 2.46 -5.08
C LEU A 44 8.26 3.80 -4.79
N GLU A 45 7.10 4.07 -5.40
CA GLU A 45 6.30 5.25 -5.11
C GLU A 45 5.70 5.25 -3.68
N THR A 46 5.52 4.06 -3.09
CA THR A 46 5.02 3.89 -1.72
C THR A 46 6.13 3.76 -0.68
N ALA A 47 7.34 3.35 -1.09
CA ALA A 47 8.50 3.24 -0.21
C ALA A 47 9.25 4.59 -0.15
N GLY A 48 8.80 5.49 0.73
CA GLY A 48 9.53 6.74 1.00
C GLY A 48 11.00 6.50 1.38
N SER A 49 11.89 7.40 0.96
CA SER A 49 13.32 7.67 1.28
C SER A 49 14.33 6.54 1.55
N ILE A 50 13.91 5.32 1.90
CA ILE A 50 14.78 4.19 2.24
C ILE A 50 14.85 3.27 1.03
N ARG A 51 16.08 2.97 0.63
CA ARG A 51 16.37 2.03 -0.44
C ARG A 51 16.04 0.60 0.01
N ARG A 52 14.90 0.08 -0.45
CA ARG A 52 14.43 -1.29 -0.18
C ARG A 52 14.66 -2.26 -1.34
N VAL A 53 14.95 -1.75 -2.54
CA VAL A 53 15.10 -2.56 -3.76
C VAL A 53 16.58 -2.71 -4.12
N TYR A 54 16.98 -3.95 -4.35
CA TYR A 54 18.30 -4.33 -4.84
C TYR A 54 18.16 -5.06 -6.17
N TYR A 55 18.87 -4.60 -7.19
CA TYR A 55 18.88 -5.22 -8.51
C TYR A 55 20.00 -6.22 -8.58
N ILE A 56 19.68 -7.47 -8.89
CA ILE A 56 20.62 -8.58 -8.93
C ILE A 56 20.67 -9.10 -10.35
N LEU A 57 21.81 -8.95 -11.02
CA LEU A 57 22.04 -9.51 -12.34
C LEU A 57 22.59 -10.94 -12.19
N ASN A 58 21.73 -11.93 -12.36
CA ASN A 58 22.05 -13.35 -12.20
C ASN A 58 22.56 -13.97 -13.52
N LYS A 59 23.16 -15.16 -13.42
CA LYS A 59 23.76 -15.93 -14.53
C LYS A 59 24.99 -15.30 -15.18
N VAL A 60 25.74 -14.50 -14.44
CA VAL A 60 26.98 -13.89 -14.96
C VAL A 60 28.08 -14.92 -15.25
N ASP A 61 27.91 -16.18 -14.84
CA ASP A 61 28.75 -17.30 -15.25
C ASP A 61 28.66 -17.63 -16.74
N SER A 62 27.57 -17.21 -17.40
CA SER A 62 27.43 -17.33 -18.86
C SER A 62 28.18 -16.24 -19.64
N HIS A 63 28.80 -15.28 -18.95
CA HIS A 63 29.55 -14.19 -19.59
C HIS A 63 30.79 -14.71 -20.33
N SER A 64 30.82 -14.45 -21.64
CA SER A 64 31.95 -14.74 -22.51
C SER A 64 32.78 -13.49 -22.75
N LYS A 65 34.04 -13.49 -22.29
CA LYS A 65 34.99 -12.39 -22.56
C LYS A 65 35.22 -12.10 -24.05
N ARG A 66 34.89 -13.05 -24.93
CA ARG A 66 35.10 -12.94 -26.38
C ARG A 66 33.88 -12.38 -27.10
N ASN A 67 32.67 -12.76 -26.66
CA ASN A 67 31.43 -12.46 -27.38
C ASN A 67 30.63 -11.34 -26.72
N ASP A 68 30.81 -11.15 -25.42
CA ASP A 68 30.07 -10.17 -24.65
C ASP A 68 30.90 -8.93 -24.38
N LYS A 69 30.20 -7.80 -24.19
CA LYS A 69 30.82 -6.56 -23.72
C LYS A 69 31.46 -6.75 -22.34
N PRO A 70 32.42 -5.89 -21.95
CA PRO A 70 32.95 -5.88 -20.59
C PRO A 70 31.82 -5.76 -19.56
N MET A 71 31.91 -6.54 -18.46
CA MET A 71 30.91 -6.51 -17.39
C MET A 71 30.57 -5.09 -16.88
N PRO A 72 31.53 -4.16 -16.70
CA PRO A 72 31.21 -2.79 -16.31
C PRO A 72 30.28 -2.06 -17.28
N GLU A 73 30.41 -2.29 -18.59
CA GLU A 73 29.54 -1.69 -19.61
C GLU A 73 28.14 -2.30 -19.59
N ILE A 74 28.04 -3.61 -19.35
CA ILE A 74 26.75 -4.30 -19.17
C ILE A 74 26.01 -3.75 -17.95
N LEU A 75 26.72 -3.60 -16.82
CA LEU A 75 26.12 -3.04 -15.60
C LEU A 75 25.65 -1.59 -15.80
N GLU A 76 26.42 -0.78 -16.52
CA GLU A 76 26.01 0.59 -16.86
C GLU A 76 24.79 0.60 -17.78
N HIS A 77 24.75 -0.26 -18.80
CA HIS A 77 23.59 -0.41 -19.70
C HIS A 77 22.33 -0.81 -18.93
N VAL A 78 22.43 -1.82 -18.06
CA VAL A 78 21.32 -2.27 -17.21
C VAL A 78 20.88 -1.15 -16.26
N ALA A 79 21.81 -0.46 -15.60
CA ALA A 79 21.50 0.65 -14.73
C ALA A 79 20.82 1.81 -15.47
N ALA A 80 21.28 2.13 -16.69
CA ALA A 80 20.67 3.16 -17.53
C ALA A 80 19.24 2.79 -17.96
N LYS A 81 19.01 1.53 -18.33
CA LYS A 81 17.66 1.02 -18.64
C LYS A 81 16.73 1.12 -17.43
N ILE A 82 17.19 0.69 -16.26
CA ILE A 82 16.42 0.80 -15.01
C ILE A 82 16.12 2.27 -14.70
N ARG A 83 17.11 3.15 -14.84
CA ARG A 83 16.94 4.60 -14.63
C ARG A 83 15.90 5.21 -15.57
N GLY A 84 15.89 4.79 -16.84
CA GLY A 84 14.89 5.24 -17.81
C GLY A 84 13.45 4.78 -17.52
N LEU A 85 13.27 3.78 -16.65
CA LEU A 85 11.94 3.32 -16.22
C LEU A 85 11.48 4.01 -14.94
N LEU A 86 12.41 4.57 -14.16
CA LEU A 86 12.14 5.16 -12.86
C LEU A 86 11.79 6.65 -12.95
N PRO A 87 11.06 7.20 -11.96
CA PRO A 87 10.89 8.65 -11.83
C PRO A 87 12.26 9.35 -11.68
N GLU A 88 12.39 10.60 -12.13
CA GLU A 88 13.66 11.36 -12.10
C GLU A 88 14.29 11.48 -10.70
N SER A 89 13.49 11.32 -9.63
CA SER A 89 13.94 11.33 -8.24
C SER A 89 14.72 10.08 -7.82
N ALA A 90 14.63 8.98 -8.57
CA ALA A 90 15.30 7.73 -8.25
C ALA A 90 16.57 7.55 -9.13
N SER A 91 17.74 7.70 -8.52
CA SER A 91 19.01 7.44 -9.21
C SER A 91 19.46 6.00 -8.98
N VAL A 92 19.54 5.21 -10.06
CA VAL A 92 20.21 3.90 -10.07
C VAL A 92 21.56 4.04 -10.77
N ARG A 93 22.63 3.66 -10.07
CA ARG A 93 24.02 3.62 -10.57
C ARG A 93 24.44 2.19 -10.87
N LYS A 94 25.53 2.00 -11.62
CA LYS A 94 26.06 0.65 -11.92
C LYS A 94 26.44 -0.13 -10.65
N GLU A 95 26.85 0.55 -9.58
CA GLU A 95 27.17 -0.07 -8.30
C GLU A 95 25.94 -0.65 -7.60
N ASP A 96 24.75 -0.20 -8.00
CA ASP A 96 23.48 -0.63 -7.43
C ASP A 96 22.96 -1.93 -8.03
N VAL A 97 23.60 -2.40 -9.11
CA VAL A 97 23.31 -3.67 -9.78
C VAL A 97 24.38 -4.69 -9.37
N LEU A 98 23.97 -5.74 -8.67
CA LEU A 98 24.87 -6.75 -8.13
C LEU A 98 25.00 -7.92 -9.10
N PRO A 99 26.16 -8.11 -9.77
CA PRO A 99 26.39 -9.27 -10.63
C PRO A 99 26.62 -10.52 -9.78
N ILE A 100 25.82 -11.55 -9.99
CA ILE A 100 25.99 -12.84 -9.31
C ILE A 100 25.85 -14.04 -10.25
N SER A 101 26.41 -15.17 -9.80
CA SER A 101 26.11 -16.48 -10.33
C SER A 101 25.55 -17.37 -9.22
N ALA A 102 24.21 -17.50 -9.18
CA ALA A 102 23.54 -18.37 -8.22
C ALA A 102 23.98 -19.83 -8.37
N THR A 103 24.25 -20.30 -9.60
CA THR A 103 24.73 -21.65 -9.89
C THR A 103 26.09 -21.89 -9.22
N ASN A 104 27.07 -21.01 -9.47
CA ASN A 104 28.40 -21.12 -8.86
C ASN A 104 28.35 -21.02 -7.32
N ALA A 105 27.47 -20.18 -6.78
CA ALA A 105 27.27 -20.06 -5.33
C ALA A 105 26.71 -21.36 -4.73
N LEU A 106 25.70 -21.95 -5.36
CA LEU A 106 25.08 -23.21 -4.93
C LEU A 106 26.10 -24.36 -4.97
N LEU A 107 26.78 -24.51 -6.11
CA LEU A 107 27.82 -25.50 -6.35
C LEU A 107 28.91 -25.45 -5.28
N ALA A 108 29.51 -24.27 -5.09
CA ALA A 108 30.54 -24.08 -4.08
C ALA A 108 30.02 -24.31 -2.65
N GLY A 109 28.80 -23.87 -2.35
CA GLY A 109 28.21 -23.99 -1.02
C GLY A 109 27.94 -25.45 -0.60
N GLN A 110 27.51 -26.30 -1.53
CA GLN A 110 27.29 -27.72 -1.25
C GLN A 110 28.61 -28.45 -0.98
N ILE A 111 29.64 -28.23 -1.79
CA ILE A 111 30.99 -28.79 -1.60
C ILE A 111 31.56 -28.40 -0.22
N GLN A 112 31.42 -27.13 0.16
CA GLN A 112 31.91 -26.63 1.46
C GLN A 112 31.18 -27.27 2.66
N ARG A 113 29.90 -27.60 2.51
CA ARG A 113 29.09 -28.26 3.54
C ARG A 113 29.29 -29.77 3.60
N GLY A 114 30.03 -30.35 2.65
CA GLY A 114 30.33 -31.78 2.60
C GLY A 114 29.14 -32.67 2.30
N ARG A 115 28.06 -32.12 1.72
CA ARG A 115 26.85 -32.84 1.33
C ARG A 115 26.79 -32.92 -0.19
N CYS A 116 27.53 -33.87 -0.77
CA CYS A 116 27.64 -33.98 -2.21
C CYS A 116 27.62 -35.44 -2.62
N ASP A 117 26.71 -35.76 -3.53
CA ASP A 117 26.70 -37.04 -4.22
C ASP A 117 27.86 -37.09 -5.24
N PRO A 118 28.31 -38.29 -5.66
CA PRO A 118 29.41 -38.42 -6.62
C PRO A 118 29.14 -37.67 -7.93
N GLU A 119 27.93 -37.78 -8.47
CA GLU A 119 27.50 -37.07 -9.70
C GLU A 119 27.61 -35.55 -9.55
N PHE A 120 27.24 -35.02 -8.38
CA PHE A 120 27.35 -33.60 -8.08
C PHE A 120 28.81 -33.13 -8.03
N LEU A 121 29.70 -33.98 -7.51
CA LEU A 121 31.13 -33.69 -7.44
C LEU A 121 31.74 -33.61 -8.84
N GLU A 122 31.33 -34.49 -9.75
CA GLU A 122 31.74 -34.45 -11.16
C GLU A 122 31.22 -33.19 -11.86
N ASP A 123 29.95 -32.85 -11.69
CA ASP A 123 29.37 -31.64 -12.28
C ASP A 123 30.05 -30.37 -11.75
N PHE A 124 30.38 -30.33 -10.46
CA PHE A 124 31.17 -29.27 -9.86
C PHE A 124 32.55 -29.15 -10.49
N LEU A 125 33.29 -30.27 -10.61
CA LEU A 125 34.64 -30.28 -11.16
C LEU A 125 34.64 -29.91 -12.65
N ARG A 126 33.66 -30.41 -13.41
CA ARG A 126 33.43 -30.02 -14.81
C ARG A 126 33.21 -28.52 -14.94
N GLN A 127 32.43 -27.92 -14.04
CA GLN A 127 32.16 -26.49 -14.08
C GLN A 127 33.34 -25.63 -13.57
N ALA A 128 34.09 -26.12 -12.59
CA ALA A 128 35.20 -25.38 -11.98
C ALA A 128 36.51 -25.46 -12.78
N MET A 129 36.77 -26.59 -13.45
CA MET A 129 38.03 -26.88 -14.14
C MET A 129 37.87 -27.06 -15.66
N GLY A 130 36.64 -27.23 -16.16
CA GLY A 130 36.35 -27.40 -17.58
C GLY A 130 36.11 -28.85 -17.98
N GLN A 131 35.99 -29.10 -19.29
CA GLN A 131 35.58 -30.41 -19.81
C GLN A 131 36.65 -31.51 -19.66
N CYS A 132 37.93 -31.14 -19.59
CA CYS A 132 39.08 -32.06 -19.45
C CYS A 132 39.49 -32.32 -17.99
N TRP A 133 38.59 -32.10 -17.03
CA TRP A 133 38.92 -32.17 -15.61
C TRP A 133 39.34 -33.57 -15.14
N GLN A 134 38.87 -34.62 -15.85
CA GLN A 134 39.17 -36.03 -15.58
C GLN A 134 40.62 -36.38 -15.90
N ASP A 135 41.28 -35.63 -16.79
CA ASP A 135 42.68 -35.83 -17.15
C ASP A 135 43.64 -35.22 -16.11
N GLU A 136 43.15 -34.30 -15.28
CA GLU A 136 43.95 -33.52 -14.34
C GLU A 136 43.85 -34.00 -12.88
N VAL A 137 42.85 -34.82 -12.54
CA VAL A 137 42.58 -35.24 -11.17
C VAL A 137 42.18 -36.70 -11.12
N GLU A 138 42.75 -37.45 -10.19
CA GLU A 138 42.36 -38.84 -9.93
C GLU A 138 41.12 -38.92 -9.01
N GLU A 139 40.33 -39.99 -9.16
CA GLU A 139 39.04 -40.18 -8.47
C GLU A 139 39.13 -40.02 -6.94
N HIS A 140 40.22 -40.50 -6.34
CA HIS A 140 40.44 -40.39 -4.90
C HIS A 140 40.75 -38.95 -4.42
N GLU A 141 41.15 -38.06 -5.32
CA GLU A 141 41.46 -36.65 -5.03
C GLU A 141 40.28 -35.70 -5.29
N TYR A 142 39.19 -36.16 -5.92
CA TYR A 142 38.07 -35.32 -6.35
C TYR A 142 37.55 -34.44 -5.22
N GLN A 143 37.36 -35.01 -4.03
CA GLN A 143 36.81 -34.28 -2.89
C GLN A 143 37.78 -33.20 -2.35
N SER A 144 39.08 -33.48 -2.35
CA SER A 144 40.10 -32.55 -1.88
C SER A 144 40.22 -31.36 -2.83
N LYS A 145 40.34 -31.65 -4.13
CA LYS A 145 40.41 -30.64 -5.21
C LYS A 145 39.13 -29.82 -5.29
N ALA A 146 37.96 -30.45 -5.17
CA ALA A 146 36.70 -29.73 -5.17
C ALA A 146 36.61 -28.72 -4.03
N LYS A 147 37.02 -29.09 -2.80
CA LYS A 147 37.04 -28.17 -1.66
C LYS A 147 37.98 -26.98 -1.87
N GLU A 148 39.14 -27.20 -2.48
CA GLU A 148 40.07 -26.13 -2.84
C GLU A 148 39.43 -25.15 -3.84
N LYS A 149 38.90 -25.68 -4.95
CA LYS A 149 38.28 -24.88 -6.02
C LYS A 149 36.96 -24.24 -5.59
N ALA A 150 36.22 -24.83 -4.65
CA ALA A 150 34.97 -24.28 -4.14
C ALA A 150 35.16 -22.90 -3.51
N LYS A 151 36.28 -22.63 -2.84
CA LYS A 151 36.57 -21.30 -2.30
C LYS A 151 36.72 -20.26 -3.42
N ALA A 152 37.43 -20.62 -4.49
CA ALA A 152 37.61 -19.74 -5.64
C ALA A 152 36.29 -19.51 -6.39
N LEU A 153 35.48 -20.57 -6.58
CA LEU A 153 34.19 -20.49 -7.26
C LEU A 153 33.16 -19.69 -6.44
N ALA A 154 33.14 -19.86 -5.10
CA ALA A 154 32.33 -19.05 -4.19
C ALA A 154 32.70 -17.56 -4.27
N LYS A 155 33.98 -17.22 -4.38
CA LYS A 155 34.41 -15.82 -4.55
C LYS A 155 34.01 -15.25 -5.91
N ARG A 156 34.06 -16.07 -6.97
CA ARG A 156 33.65 -15.68 -8.33
C ARG A 156 32.13 -15.53 -8.49
N SER A 157 31.34 -16.14 -7.60
CA SER A 157 29.88 -16.06 -7.66
C SER A 157 29.32 -14.69 -7.30
N GLY A 158 30.11 -13.83 -6.64
CA GLY A 158 29.69 -12.49 -6.20
C GLY A 158 28.69 -12.49 -5.03
N MET A 159 28.35 -13.65 -4.47
CA MET A 159 27.35 -13.78 -3.40
C MET A 159 27.78 -13.09 -2.10
N ASP A 160 29.09 -13.00 -1.85
CA ASP A 160 29.64 -12.32 -0.68
C ASP A 160 29.34 -10.81 -0.69
N ARG A 161 29.15 -10.22 -1.87
CA ARG A 161 28.74 -8.81 -2.01
C ARG A 161 27.29 -8.62 -1.59
N ILE A 162 26.39 -9.56 -1.89
CA ILE A 162 25.01 -9.49 -1.40
C ILE A 162 25.01 -9.54 0.14
N GLU A 163 25.75 -10.47 0.74
CA GLU A 163 25.83 -10.55 2.20
C GLU A 163 26.40 -9.27 2.83
N LYS A 164 27.47 -8.72 2.26
CA LYS A 164 28.09 -7.50 2.81
C LYS A 164 27.28 -6.23 2.54
N GLU A 165 26.69 -6.08 1.37
CA GLU A 165 26.04 -4.84 0.95
C GLU A 165 24.55 -4.85 1.30
N VAL A 166 23.84 -5.94 1.03
CA VAL A 166 22.39 -6.04 1.28
C VAL A 166 22.12 -6.34 2.76
N VAL A 167 22.73 -7.39 3.32
CA VAL A 167 22.42 -7.82 4.70
C VAL A 167 22.93 -6.81 5.72
N ALA A 168 24.12 -6.24 5.54
CA ALA A 168 24.62 -5.22 6.47
C ALA A 168 23.76 -3.94 6.45
N THR A 169 23.36 -3.49 5.25
CA THR A 169 22.48 -2.32 5.11
C THR A 169 21.10 -2.61 5.73
N LEU A 170 20.56 -3.80 5.52
CA LEU A 170 19.34 -4.28 6.19
C LEU A 170 19.45 -4.22 7.71
N VAL A 171 20.52 -4.80 8.28
CA VAL A 171 20.72 -4.81 9.73
C VAL A 171 20.82 -3.39 10.28
N GLY A 172 21.53 -2.50 9.59
CA GLY A 172 21.63 -1.09 9.96
C GLY A 172 20.31 -0.32 9.84
N GLN A 173 19.50 -0.62 8.84
CA GLN A 173 18.26 0.08 8.54
C GLN A 173 17.03 -0.55 9.20
N LYS A 174 17.11 -1.78 9.72
CA LYS A 174 15.98 -2.53 10.30
C LYS A 174 15.22 -1.74 11.35
N ARG A 175 15.92 -0.98 12.19
CA ARG A 175 15.30 -0.12 13.21
C ARG A 175 14.48 1.01 12.58
N VAL A 176 15.01 1.63 11.53
CA VAL A 176 14.34 2.72 10.82
C VAL A 176 13.15 2.19 10.03
N ILE A 177 13.30 1.05 9.35
CA ILE A 177 12.20 0.37 8.63
C ILE A 177 11.08 0.01 9.61
N GLY A 178 11.42 -0.55 10.78
CA GLY A 178 10.45 -0.84 11.83
C GLY A 178 9.72 0.41 12.33
N LEU A 179 10.44 1.51 12.57
CA LEU A 179 9.83 2.79 12.98
C LEU A 179 8.91 3.37 11.89
N LEU A 180 9.32 3.33 10.62
CA LEU A 180 8.48 3.76 9.50
C LEU A 180 7.22 2.91 9.40
N SER A 181 7.32 1.59 9.58
CA SER A 181 6.15 0.70 9.58
C SER A 181 5.16 1.06 10.70
N VAL A 182 5.66 1.38 11.90
CA VAL A 182 4.81 1.86 13.00
C VAL A 182 4.17 3.20 12.66
N LEU A 183 4.92 4.14 12.06
CA LEU A 183 4.40 5.42 11.59
C LEU A 183 3.31 5.25 10.53
N ASP A 184 3.50 4.34 9.58
CA ASP A 184 2.51 4.03 8.53
C ASP A 184 1.24 3.40 9.11
N CYS A 185 1.36 2.58 10.15
CA CYS A 185 0.21 2.08 10.91
C CYS A 185 -0.52 3.22 11.63
N LEU A 186 0.22 4.06 12.37
CA LEU A 186 -0.36 5.20 13.08
C LEU A 186 -1.07 6.16 12.14
N LYS A 187 -0.48 6.46 10.98
CA LYS A 187 -1.08 7.31 9.95
C LYS A 187 -2.41 6.74 9.46
N ARG A 188 -2.46 5.44 9.14
CA ARG A 188 -3.69 4.78 8.69
C ARG A 188 -4.80 4.81 9.75
N GLU A 189 -4.44 4.57 11.01
CA GLU A 189 -5.40 4.68 12.12
C GLU A 189 -5.89 6.12 12.31
N LEU A 190 -5.00 7.11 12.20
CA LEU A 190 -5.36 8.53 12.22
C LEU A 190 -6.30 8.91 11.08
N ASP A 191 -6.02 8.47 9.86
CA ASP A 191 -6.87 8.71 8.69
C ASP A 191 -8.26 8.08 8.89
N ALA A 192 -8.31 6.86 9.44
CA ALA A 192 -9.57 6.18 9.76
C ALA A 192 -10.37 6.92 10.83
N LEU A 193 -9.71 7.36 11.91
CA LEU A 193 -10.33 8.16 12.98
C LEU A 193 -10.83 9.50 12.46
N PHE A 194 -10.04 10.19 11.63
CA PHE A 194 -10.41 11.46 11.02
C PHE A 194 -11.65 11.32 10.13
N ASN A 195 -11.68 10.29 9.28
CA ASN A 195 -12.83 10.00 8.43
C ASN A 195 -14.08 9.67 9.24
N SER A 196 -13.95 8.86 10.29
CA SER A 196 -15.05 8.53 11.21
C SER A 196 -15.61 9.77 11.90
N ARG A 197 -14.75 10.63 12.47
CA ARG A 197 -15.18 11.88 13.13
C ARG A 197 -15.78 12.88 12.16
N SER A 198 -15.26 12.96 10.94
CA SER A 198 -15.82 13.82 9.89
C SER A 198 -17.24 13.40 9.49
N LEU A 199 -17.50 12.09 9.42
CA LEU A 199 -18.84 11.55 9.17
C LEU A 199 -19.81 11.84 10.33
N GLU A 200 -19.36 11.64 11.57
CA GLU A 200 -20.16 11.95 12.76
C GLU A 200 -20.54 13.44 12.83
N LEU A 201 -19.58 14.33 12.54
CA LEU A 201 -19.80 15.77 12.50
C LEU A 201 -20.85 16.13 11.45
N GLY A 202 -20.72 15.60 10.23
CA GLY A 202 -21.70 15.84 9.16
C GLY A 202 -23.10 15.33 9.50
N ALA A 203 -23.21 14.18 10.18
CA ALA A 203 -24.49 13.67 10.67
C ALA A 203 -25.11 14.57 11.73
N ALA A 204 -24.31 15.04 12.70
CA ALA A 204 -24.76 15.96 13.74
C ALA A 204 -25.24 17.31 13.16
N GLU A 205 -24.52 17.86 12.18
CA GLU A 205 -24.92 19.08 11.48
C GLU A 205 -26.26 18.91 10.75
N ALA A 206 -26.46 17.78 10.06
CA ALA A 206 -27.72 17.46 9.41
C ALA A 206 -28.87 17.35 10.43
N SER A 207 -28.65 16.68 11.57
CA SER A 207 -29.63 16.60 12.65
C SER A 207 -29.96 17.97 13.25
N ILE A 208 -28.96 18.84 13.44
CA ILE A 208 -29.18 20.22 13.90
C ILE A 208 -30.04 21.00 12.90
N GLN A 209 -29.77 20.87 11.60
CA GLN A 209 -30.59 21.53 10.58
C GLN A 209 -32.03 21.03 10.56
N GLN A 210 -32.24 19.72 10.70
CA GLN A 210 -33.58 19.14 10.82
C GLN A 210 -34.30 19.66 12.07
N LEU A 211 -33.61 19.71 13.22
CA LEU A 211 -34.16 20.22 14.47
C LEU A 211 -34.55 21.70 14.34
N LYS A 212 -33.70 22.52 13.71
CA LYS A 212 -34.00 23.94 13.42
C LYS A 212 -35.25 24.10 12.56
N LYS A 213 -35.41 23.29 11.51
CA LYS A 213 -36.62 23.29 10.67
C LYS A 213 -37.87 22.88 11.47
N ALA A 214 -37.75 21.85 12.32
CA ALA A 214 -38.85 21.40 13.16
C ALA A 214 -39.29 22.49 14.15
N VAL A 215 -38.34 23.15 14.82
CA VAL A 215 -38.61 24.28 15.73
C VAL A 215 -39.33 25.42 15.00
N GLN A 216 -38.83 25.85 13.85
CA GLN A 216 -39.48 26.90 13.05
C GLN A 216 -40.91 26.52 12.64
N THR A 217 -41.13 25.24 12.28
CA THR A 217 -42.46 24.71 11.95
C THR A 217 -43.39 24.76 13.16
N MET A 218 -42.92 24.32 14.32
CA MET A 218 -43.69 24.35 15.58
C MET A 218 -44.02 25.79 15.99
N GLU A 219 -43.10 26.74 15.88
CA GLU A 219 -43.34 28.16 16.15
C GLU A 219 -44.40 28.75 15.21
N GLY A 220 -44.38 28.37 13.93
CA GLY A 220 -45.40 28.73 12.96
C GLY A 220 -46.78 28.18 13.33
N THR A 221 -46.85 26.90 13.69
CA THR A 221 -48.08 26.25 14.15
C THR A 221 -48.60 26.88 15.44
N ARG A 222 -47.72 27.17 16.40
CA ARG A 222 -48.09 27.86 17.65
C ARG A 222 -48.73 29.21 17.37
N ARG A 223 -48.13 30.02 16.49
CA ARG A 223 -48.69 31.32 16.09
C ARG A 223 -50.09 31.17 15.47
N LYS A 224 -50.29 30.19 14.60
CA LYS A 224 -51.61 29.90 14.02
C LYS A 224 -52.64 29.51 15.07
N ILE A 225 -52.28 28.63 16.00
CA ILE A 225 -53.17 28.21 17.10
C ILE A 225 -53.57 29.41 17.96
N VAL A 226 -52.60 30.25 18.34
CA VAL A 226 -52.89 31.46 19.14
C VAL A 226 -53.85 32.39 18.39
N GLN A 227 -53.63 32.65 17.10
CA GLN A 227 -54.53 33.46 16.28
C GLN A 227 -55.94 32.86 16.17
N GLN A 228 -56.05 31.53 16.02
CA GLN A 228 -57.34 30.85 16.00
C GLN A 228 -58.05 30.95 17.35
N LEU A 229 -57.31 30.86 18.45
CA LEU A 229 -57.84 30.93 19.81
C LEU A 229 -58.36 32.33 20.12
N GLU A 230 -57.62 33.37 19.73
CA GLU A 230 -58.07 34.77 19.79
C GLU A 230 -59.32 35.01 18.95
N ALA A 231 -59.38 34.45 17.74
CA ALA A 231 -60.57 34.56 16.87
C ALA A 231 -61.81 33.89 17.49
N VAL A 232 -61.64 32.69 18.07
CA VAL A 232 -62.72 31.98 18.77
C VAL A 232 -63.18 32.76 20.00
N GLN A 233 -62.24 33.27 20.83
CA GLN A 233 -62.58 34.12 21.97
C GLN A 233 -63.36 35.37 21.53
N GLY A 234 -62.96 36.02 20.44
CA GLY A 234 -63.68 37.17 19.89
C GLY A 234 -65.08 36.82 19.36
N CYS A 235 -65.27 35.63 18.76
CA CYS A 235 -66.59 35.14 18.36
C CYS A 235 -67.47 34.83 19.58
N CYS A 236 -66.94 34.13 20.59
CA CYS A 236 -67.67 33.84 21.82
C CYS A 236 -68.11 35.12 22.54
N ALA A 237 -67.26 36.14 22.61
CA ALA A 237 -67.61 37.44 23.20
C ALA A 237 -68.77 38.11 22.45
N ARG A 238 -68.74 38.11 21.11
CA ARG A 238 -69.82 38.67 20.28
C ARG A 238 -71.14 37.92 20.43
N GLU A 239 -71.11 36.59 20.45
CA GLU A 239 -72.32 35.79 20.66
C GLU A 239 -72.86 35.93 22.09
N GLN A 240 -71.99 36.08 23.09
CA GLN A 240 -72.40 36.38 24.46
C GLN A 240 -73.07 37.77 24.54
N GLU A 241 -72.53 38.79 23.88
CA GLU A 241 -73.17 40.11 23.77
C GLU A 241 -74.54 40.04 23.07
N LYS A 242 -74.63 39.34 21.93
CA LYS A 242 -75.91 39.14 21.23
C LYS A 242 -76.93 38.42 22.09
N THR A 243 -76.52 37.35 22.77
CA THR A 243 -77.41 36.57 23.65
C THR A 243 -77.89 37.43 24.80
N ASN A 244 -77.01 38.22 25.42
CA ASN A 244 -77.38 39.16 26.48
C ASN A 244 -78.33 40.25 25.97
N ALA A 245 -78.11 40.79 24.78
CA ALA A 245 -78.99 41.77 24.16
C ALA A 245 -80.38 41.18 23.87
N GLN A 246 -80.44 39.98 23.28
CA GLN A 246 -81.68 39.25 23.03
C GLN A 246 -82.42 38.92 24.33
N ALA A 247 -81.72 38.45 25.36
CA ALA A 247 -82.29 38.20 26.68
C ALA A 247 -82.87 39.49 27.28
N THR A 248 -82.16 40.62 27.16
CA THR A 248 -82.64 41.93 27.64
C THR A 248 -83.94 42.34 26.94
N VAL A 249 -84.00 42.21 25.61
CA VAL A 249 -85.22 42.49 24.82
C VAL A 249 -86.36 41.55 25.23
N PHE A 250 -86.08 40.26 25.40
CA PHE A 250 -87.06 39.28 25.85
C PHE A 250 -87.62 39.64 27.24
N PHE A 251 -86.76 39.99 28.21
CA PHE A 251 -87.19 40.41 29.54
C PHE A 251 -87.98 41.72 29.53
N GLN A 252 -87.64 42.66 28.65
CA GLN A 252 -88.41 43.89 28.46
C GLN A 252 -89.82 43.60 27.92
N ASN A 253 -89.92 42.74 26.91
CA ASN A 253 -91.21 42.32 26.34
C ASN A 253 -92.04 41.55 27.38
N LEU A 254 -91.43 40.60 28.10
CA LEU A 254 -92.09 39.88 29.19
C LEU A 254 -92.59 40.83 30.28
N SER A 255 -91.77 41.81 30.69
CA SER A 255 -92.19 42.83 31.67
C SER A 255 -93.33 43.70 31.15
N LYS A 256 -93.41 43.94 29.84
CA LYS A 256 -94.50 44.67 29.21
C LYS A 256 -95.77 43.83 29.18
N ASP A 257 -95.69 42.59 28.73
CA ASP A 257 -96.82 41.65 28.70
C ASP A 257 -97.38 41.41 30.11
N ILE A 258 -96.53 41.27 31.12
CA ILE A 258 -96.95 41.15 32.53
C ILE A 258 -97.73 42.40 32.99
N ARG A 259 -97.27 43.61 32.61
CA ARG A 259 -98.02 44.84 32.94
C ARG A 259 -99.38 44.89 32.23
N GLU A 260 -99.42 44.48 30.97
CA GLU A 260 -100.66 44.45 30.18
C GLU A 260 -101.65 43.35 30.63
N THR A 261 -101.19 42.35 31.39
CA THR A 261 -102.04 41.24 31.89
C THR A 261 -102.54 41.46 33.33
N ILE A 262 -101.92 42.39 34.08
CA ILE A 262 -102.24 42.65 35.50
C ILE A 262 -103.18 43.85 35.68
N ASP A 263 -103.43 44.65 34.63
CA ASP A 263 -104.49 45.67 34.56
C ASP A 263 -105.78 45.10 33.93
#